data_AF-A0A6A6LX38-F1
#
_entry.id   AF-A0A6A6LX38-F1
#
_cell.length_a   1.000
_cell.length_b   1.000
_cell.length_c   1.000
_cell.angle_alpha   90.00
_cell.angle_beta   90.00
_cell.angle_gamma   90.00
#
_symmetry.space_group_name_H-M   'P 1'
#
loop_
_entity.id
_entity.type
_entity.pdbx_description
1 polymer ?
#
loop_
_entity_poly.entity_id
_entity_poly.type
_entity_poly.pdbx_seq_one_letter_code
_entity_poly.pdbx_strand_id
1 'polypeptide(L)'
;MPTNVASEITESPEKLTSAIRPWYMLPLHSMLSTFGVRSTFPQLKFKVYYFDPEIVRNLISTSVRQALEQPLNYARNYLADLLEPCVRRVIYLDSDLVVVDDIAKLWTTNLGSRTIGAPEYCHANFTKYFTASFWLNLKFSGTFSGRKSCYFNTGVMVIDLAKWRRVGYTKRIERWMEIQKSDRIYELGSLPPFLLVFAGHVAPIEHRWNQHGLGGDNGRGSCRNLHPGSVSLLHWSGSGKPWLRIDSKQPCPLDALWAPYDLYGHSH
;
A
#
# COMPACT_ATOMS: atom_id res chain seq x y z
N MET A 1 -3.37 15.07 5.37
CA MET A 1 -3.90 13.75 5.78
C MET A 1 -3.43 12.73 4.75
N PRO A 2 -2.98 11.52 5.13
CA PRO A 2 -2.62 10.50 4.16
C PRO A 2 -3.89 10.04 3.41
N THR A 3 -3.84 10.06 2.09
CA THR A 3 -4.95 9.68 1.19
C THR A 3 -4.45 8.59 0.27
N ASN A 4 -5.01 7.39 0.36
CA ASN A 4 -4.57 6.28 -0.48
C ASN A 4 -5.06 6.45 -1.92
N VAL A 5 -4.25 6.06 -2.90
CA VAL A 5 -4.58 6.20 -4.32
C VAL A 5 -4.70 4.82 -4.95
N ALA A 6 -5.79 4.56 -5.67
CA ALA A 6 -5.93 3.41 -6.57
C ALA A 6 -6.06 3.94 -7.99
N SER A 7 -5.58 3.27 -9.04
CA SER A 7 -5.81 3.71 -10.42
C SER A 7 -6.36 2.58 -11.30
N GLU A 8 -7.28 2.94 -12.20
CA GLU A 8 -7.82 2.04 -13.25
C GLU A 8 -7.36 2.50 -14.64
N ILE A 9 -7.11 1.54 -15.54
CA ILE A 9 -6.99 1.80 -16.97
C ILE A 9 -8.16 1.13 -17.70
N THR A 10 -9.01 1.91 -18.37
CA THR A 10 -10.28 1.43 -18.94
C THR A 10 -10.29 1.17 -20.45
N GLU A 11 -9.15 1.16 -21.17
CA GLU A 11 -9.15 0.92 -22.62
C GLU A 11 -8.07 -0.06 -23.15
N SER A 12 -8.34 -0.60 -24.35
CA SER A 12 -7.58 -1.63 -25.07
C SER A 12 -6.12 -1.23 -25.40
N PRO A 13 -5.24 -2.20 -25.75
CA PRO A 13 -3.78 -2.02 -25.82
C PRO A 13 -3.24 -0.91 -26.74
N GLU A 14 -4.05 -0.34 -27.63
CA GLU A 14 -3.61 0.63 -28.62
C GLU A 14 -3.72 2.11 -28.18
N LYS A 15 -4.21 2.42 -26.96
CA LYS A 15 -4.39 3.81 -26.47
C LYS A 15 -3.87 4.04 -25.03
N LEU A 16 -2.76 3.43 -24.64
CA LEU A 16 -2.27 3.45 -23.26
C LEU A 16 -1.76 4.81 -22.71
N THR A 17 -1.53 5.83 -23.54
CA THR A 17 -0.98 7.11 -23.06
C THR A 17 -2.03 8.08 -22.48
N SER A 18 -3.33 7.79 -22.58
CA SER A 18 -4.41 8.70 -22.12
C SER A 18 -5.42 8.10 -21.13
N ALA A 19 -5.29 6.81 -20.77
CA ALA A 19 -6.39 6.06 -20.16
C ALA A 19 -6.18 5.70 -18.67
N ILE A 20 -5.17 6.23 -17.98
CA ILE A 20 -5.01 6.02 -16.54
C ILE A 20 -5.90 7.01 -15.79
N ARG A 21 -6.93 6.51 -15.10
CA ARG A 21 -7.78 7.29 -14.19
C ARG A 21 -7.38 6.97 -12.75
N PRO A 22 -6.66 7.86 -12.05
CA PRO A 22 -6.42 7.70 -10.64
C PRO A 22 -7.71 7.97 -9.84
N TRP A 23 -7.80 7.28 -8.71
CA TRP A 23 -8.87 7.31 -7.73
C TRP A 23 -8.24 7.58 -6.37
N TYR A 24 -8.86 8.45 -5.60
CA TYR A 24 -8.35 8.81 -4.28
C TYR A 24 -9.37 8.37 -3.22
N MET A 25 -8.88 7.73 -2.16
CA MET A 25 -9.68 7.43 -0.97
C MET A 25 -9.51 8.55 0.05
N LEU A 26 -10.63 9.16 0.44
CA LEU A 26 -10.68 10.27 1.37
C LEU A 26 -11.59 9.94 2.57
N PRO A 27 -11.23 10.35 3.80
CA PRO A 27 -12.13 10.23 4.94
C PRO A 27 -13.37 11.12 4.77
N LEU A 28 -14.49 10.71 5.42
CA LEU A 28 -15.86 11.22 5.27
C LEU A 28 -16.07 12.75 5.40
N HIS A 29 -15.07 13.52 5.85
CA HIS A 29 -15.22 14.94 6.21
C HIS A 29 -14.46 15.94 5.32
N SER A 30 -14.06 15.60 4.10
CA SER A 30 -13.23 16.54 3.30
C SER A 30 -13.81 16.90 1.93
N MET A 31 -14.87 17.72 1.89
CA MET A 31 -15.15 18.52 0.67
C MET A 31 -13.95 19.39 0.28
N LEU A 32 -13.19 19.86 1.27
CA LEU A 32 -11.95 20.63 1.11
C LEU A 32 -10.85 19.87 0.35
N SER A 33 -10.78 18.54 0.46
CA SER A 33 -9.72 17.76 -0.21
C SER A 33 -10.05 17.53 -1.68
N THR A 34 -11.32 17.28 -2.02
CA THR A 34 -11.73 17.11 -3.43
C THR A 34 -11.61 18.42 -4.19
N PHE A 35 -12.00 19.54 -3.56
CA PHE A 35 -11.81 20.88 -4.12
C PHE A 35 -10.30 21.17 -4.30
N GLY A 36 -9.48 20.91 -3.29
CA GLY A 36 -8.03 21.11 -3.36
C GLY A 36 -7.35 20.32 -4.50
N VAL A 37 -7.68 19.04 -4.67
CA VAL A 37 -7.12 18.25 -5.78
C VAL A 37 -7.58 18.79 -7.14
N ARG A 38 -8.86 19.15 -7.29
CA ARG A 38 -9.38 19.74 -8.55
C ARG A 38 -8.77 21.11 -8.86
N SER A 39 -8.58 21.96 -7.85
CA SER A 39 -7.99 23.29 -8.05
C SER A 39 -6.52 23.18 -8.43
N THR A 40 -5.78 22.27 -7.80
CA THR A 40 -4.35 22.09 -8.06
C THR A 40 -4.08 21.33 -9.36
N PHE A 41 -4.94 20.37 -9.70
CA PHE A 41 -4.80 19.54 -10.90
C PHE A 41 -6.08 19.58 -11.76
N PRO A 42 -6.37 20.70 -12.45
CA PRO A 42 -7.64 20.87 -13.17
C PRO A 42 -7.81 19.90 -14.36
N GLN A 43 -6.70 19.41 -14.91
CA GLN A 43 -6.70 18.43 -16.01
C GLN A 43 -6.80 16.98 -15.51
N LEU A 44 -6.64 16.74 -14.21
CA LEU A 44 -6.69 15.39 -13.66
C LEU A 44 -8.14 14.88 -13.63
N LYS A 45 -8.39 13.83 -14.40
CA LYS A 45 -9.65 13.10 -14.34
C LYS A 45 -9.57 12.07 -13.23
N PHE A 46 -10.29 12.31 -12.14
CA PHE A 46 -10.36 11.40 -11.02
C PHE A 46 -11.77 11.30 -10.47
N LYS A 47 -12.03 10.23 -9.72
CA LYS A 47 -13.16 10.17 -8.81
C LYS A 47 -12.73 9.69 -7.43
N VAL A 48 -13.49 10.13 -6.44
CA VAL A 48 -13.22 9.91 -5.03
C VAL A 48 -14.17 8.85 -4.52
N TYR A 49 -13.64 7.91 -3.77
CA TYR A 49 -14.43 6.96 -2.99
C TYR A 49 -14.22 7.26 -1.51
N TYR A 50 -15.33 7.23 -0.78
CA TYR A 50 -15.30 7.44 0.66
C TYR A 50 -15.19 6.09 1.34
N PHE A 51 -14.22 5.98 2.23
CA PHE A 51 -14.09 4.83 3.12
C PHE A 51 -14.69 5.19 4.47
N ASP A 52 -15.72 4.45 4.89
CA ASP A 52 -16.29 4.59 6.22
C ASP A 52 -15.37 3.91 7.26
N PRO A 53 -14.74 4.67 8.16
CA PRO A 53 -13.85 4.10 9.17
C PRO A 53 -14.56 3.17 10.15
N GLU A 54 -15.88 3.28 10.32
CA GLU A 54 -16.65 2.41 11.23
C GLU A 54 -16.62 0.94 10.81
N ILE A 55 -16.48 0.66 9.50
CA ILE A 55 -16.41 -0.70 8.95
C ILE A 55 -15.29 -1.51 9.61
N VAL A 56 -14.16 -0.85 9.92
CA VAL A 56 -12.97 -1.53 10.43
C VAL A 56 -12.66 -1.22 11.89
N ARG A 57 -13.30 -0.19 12.49
CA ARG A 57 -13.02 0.25 13.86
C ARG A 57 -13.08 -0.90 14.88
N ASN A 58 -14.07 -1.78 14.74
CA ASN A 58 -14.24 -2.93 15.63
C ASN A 58 -13.31 -4.11 15.32
N LEU A 59 -12.56 -4.07 14.22
CA LEU A 59 -11.62 -5.13 13.82
C LEU A 59 -10.16 -4.76 14.13
N ILE A 60 -9.86 -3.48 14.37
CA ILE A 60 -8.51 -3.02 14.69
C ILE A 60 -8.18 -3.42 16.12
N SER A 61 -7.07 -4.13 16.28
CA SER A 61 -6.47 -4.39 17.58
C SER A 61 -5.48 -3.29 17.94
N THR A 62 -5.33 -3.02 19.24
CA THR A 62 -4.28 -2.12 19.71
C THR A 62 -2.90 -2.59 19.23
N SER A 63 -2.10 -1.68 18.69
CA SER A 63 -0.75 -1.95 18.18
C SER A 63 0.29 -1.29 19.08
N VAL A 64 1.53 -1.77 19.02
CA VAL A 64 2.69 -1.14 19.68
C VAL A 64 2.86 0.33 19.26
N ARG A 65 2.34 0.71 18.07
CA ARG A 65 2.32 2.11 17.60
C ARG A 65 0.87 2.53 17.31
N GLN A 66 0.34 3.51 18.04
CA GLN A 66 -1.01 4.06 17.82
C GLN A 66 -1.26 4.52 16.37
N ALA A 67 -0.24 5.01 15.67
CA ALA A 67 -0.36 5.40 14.26
C ALA A 67 -0.78 4.24 13.33
N LEU A 68 -0.53 2.99 13.73
CA LEU A 68 -0.92 1.80 12.98
C LEU A 68 -2.39 1.42 13.17
N GLU A 69 -3.08 2.06 14.11
CA GLU A 69 -4.50 1.85 14.42
C GLU A 69 -5.42 2.77 13.60
N GLN A 70 -4.86 3.64 12.75
CA GLN A 70 -5.65 4.52 11.90
C GLN A 70 -6.48 3.72 10.88
N PRO A 71 -7.82 3.85 10.86
CA PRO A 71 -8.70 3.08 9.97
C PRO A 71 -8.32 3.15 8.49
N LEU A 72 -7.82 4.29 8.02
CA LEU A 72 -7.38 4.49 6.64
C LEU A 72 -6.24 3.54 6.22
N ASN A 73 -5.41 3.05 7.16
CA ASN A 73 -4.38 2.04 6.86
C ASN A 73 -4.98 0.70 6.41
N TYR A 74 -6.27 0.46 6.66
CA TYR A 74 -7.00 -0.75 6.32
C TYR A 74 -7.95 -0.57 5.13
N ALA A 75 -8.12 0.65 4.61
CA ALA A 75 -9.02 0.93 3.50
C ALA A 75 -8.73 0.05 2.26
N ARG A 76 -7.45 -0.28 2.03
CA ARG A 76 -7.02 -1.19 0.96
C ARG A 76 -7.62 -2.60 1.03
N ASN A 77 -8.05 -3.06 2.20
CA ASN A 77 -8.72 -4.35 2.37
C ASN A 77 -10.07 -4.40 1.63
N TYR A 78 -10.67 -3.22 1.43
CA TYR A 78 -12.04 -3.04 0.96
C TYR A 78 -12.11 -2.51 -0.47
N LEU A 79 -11.00 -2.42 -1.21
CA LEU A 79 -11.00 -1.90 -2.59
C LEU A 79 -12.01 -2.60 -3.50
N ALA A 80 -12.17 -3.92 -3.33
CA ALA A 80 -13.13 -4.70 -4.09
C ALA A 80 -14.59 -4.34 -3.79
N ASP A 81 -14.87 -3.89 -2.57
CA ASP A 81 -16.22 -3.53 -2.11
C ASP A 81 -16.50 -2.03 -2.32
N LEU A 82 -15.46 -1.19 -2.28
CA LEU A 82 -15.55 0.26 -2.48
C LEU A 82 -15.69 0.66 -3.94
N LEU A 83 -14.93 0.00 -4.84
CA LEU A 83 -14.91 0.32 -6.26
C LEU A 83 -16.04 -0.39 -7.00
N GLU A 84 -16.56 0.24 -8.05
CA GLU A 84 -17.72 -0.27 -8.79
C GLU A 84 -17.48 -1.70 -9.29
N PRO A 85 -18.56 -2.51 -9.40
CA PRO A 85 -18.46 -3.89 -9.86
C PRO A 85 -17.78 -4.05 -11.24
N CYS A 86 -17.88 -3.03 -12.11
CA CYS A 86 -17.24 -3.03 -13.42
C CYS A 86 -15.72 -2.84 -13.38
N VAL A 87 -15.17 -2.30 -12.29
CA VAL A 87 -13.71 -2.11 -12.12
C VAL A 87 -13.09 -3.45 -11.79
N ARG A 88 -12.39 -4.06 -12.75
CA ARG A 88 -11.88 -5.44 -12.62
C ARG A 88 -10.42 -5.52 -12.18
N ARG A 89 -9.66 -4.44 -12.29
CA ARG A 89 -8.22 -4.40 -11.99
C ARG A 89 -7.83 -3.01 -11.51
N VAL A 90 -6.89 -2.94 -10.57
CA VAL A 90 -6.31 -1.68 -10.09
C VAL A 90 -4.81 -1.80 -9.84
N ILE A 91 -4.13 -0.65 -9.89
CA ILE A 91 -2.85 -0.45 -9.21
C ILE A 91 -3.15 0.29 -7.91
N TYR A 92 -2.74 -0.26 -6.77
CA TYR A 92 -2.78 0.40 -5.48
C TYR A 92 -1.43 1.05 -5.17
N LEU A 93 -1.47 2.30 -4.71
CA LEU A 93 -0.32 3.13 -4.37
C LEU A 93 -0.57 3.79 -2.99
N ASP A 94 0.36 3.60 -2.05
CA ASP A 94 0.39 4.39 -0.80
C ASP A 94 0.65 5.87 -1.11
N SER A 95 0.34 6.77 -0.17
CA SER A 95 0.36 8.22 -0.42
C SER A 95 1.75 8.88 -0.33
N ASP A 96 2.76 8.13 0.11
CA ASP A 96 4.11 8.58 0.45
C ASP A 96 5.15 8.04 -0.53
N LEU A 97 4.82 8.09 -1.82
CA LEU A 97 5.66 7.63 -2.91
C LEU A 97 5.72 8.60 -4.07
N VAL A 98 6.76 8.46 -4.88
CA VAL A 98 6.96 9.18 -6.14
C VAL A 98 7.20 8.15 -7.24
N VAL A 99 6.39 8.23 -8.29
CA VAL A 99 6.56 7.42 -9.51
C VAL A 99 7.41 8.21 -10.50
N VAL A 100 8.51 7.61 -10.97
CA VAL A 100 9.49 8.25 -11.87
C VAL A 100 9.62 7.56 -13.24
N ASP A 101 8.73 6.62 -13.53
CA ASP A 101 8.64 5.87 -14.78
C ASP A 101 7.17 5.78 -15.23
N ASP A 102 6.92 5.31 -16.44
CA ASP A 102 5.58 5.15 -16.98
C ASP A 102 4.81 4.02 -16.26
N ILE A 103 3.82 4.39 -15.45
CA ILE A 103 2.99 3.48 -14.66
C ILE A 103 2.19 2.47 -15.52
N ALA A 104 2.00 2.75 -16.82
CA ALA A 104 1.41 1.80 -17.75
C ALA A 104 2.22 0.49 -17.83
N LYS A 105 3.54 0.56 -17.68
CA LYS A 105 4.40 -0.62 -17.63
C LYS A 105 4.04 -1.52 -16.44
N LEU A 106 3.79 -0.94 -15.26
CA LEU A 106 3.33 -1.70 -14.09
C LEU A 106 1.95 -2.33 -14.34
N TRP A 107 1.04 -1.61 -15.00
CA TRP A 107 -0.30 -2.13 -15.33
C TRP A 107 -0.26 -3.42 -16.16
N THR A 108 0.66 -3.48 -17.13
CA THR A 108 0.81 -4.65 -18.02
C THR A 108 1.34 -5.91 -17.33
N THR A 109 1.71 -5.84 -16.05
CA THR A 109 2.16 -7.00 -15.27
C THR A 109 1.18 -8.17 -15.38
N ASN A 110 1.69 -9.32 -15.83
CA ASN A 110 0.90 -10.54 -15.88
C ASN A 110 0.78 -11.16 -14.49
N LEU A 111 -0.44 -11.21 -13.94
CA LEU A 111 -0.73 -11.84 -12.64
C LEU A 111 -0.87 -13.36 -12.73
N GLY A 112 -0.98 -13.94 -13.94
CA GLY A 112 -1.23 -15.35 -14.14
C GLY A 112 -2.45 -15.84 -13.36
N SER A 113 -2.29 -16.90 -12.56
CA SER A 113 -3.33 -17.42 -11.68
C SER A 113 -3.50 -16.61 -10.38
N ARG A 114 -2.54 -15.73 -10.03
CA ARG A 114 -2.55 -14.96 -8.77
C ARG A 114 -3.58 -13.84 -8.81
N THR A 115 -3.97 -13.39 -7.62
CA THR A 115 -4.92 -12.27 -7.43
C THR A 115 -4.20 -10.94 -7.29
N ILE A 116 -3.01 -10.94 -6.69
CA ILE A 116 -2.18 -9.75 -6.53
C ILE A 116 -0.78 -9.96 -7.09
N GLY A 117 -0.14 -8.87 -7.49
CA GLY A 117 1.28 -8.80 -7.79
C GLY A 117 1.93 -7.69 -7.00
N ALA A 118 3.13 -7.94 -6.49
CA ALA A 118 3.94 -7.00 -5.74
C ALA A 118 5.43 -7.41 -5.76
N PRO A 119 6.37 -6.48 -5.53
CA PRO A 119 7.76 -6.83 -5.28
C PRO A 119 7.93 -7.66 -4.01
N GLU A 120 8.51 -8.86 -4.14
CA GLU A 120 8.79 -9.77 -3.02
C GLU A 120 10.25 -9.68 -2.55
N TYR A 121 10.47 -9.59 -1.23
CA TYR A 121 11.78 -9.47 -0.60
C TYR A 121 12.06 -10.70 0.27
N CYS A 122 12.36 -11.82 -0.38
CA CYS A 122 12.57 -13.11 0.28
C CYS A 122 13.82 -13.17 1.18
N HIS A 123 14.70 -12.17 1.14
CA HIS A 123 15.84 -12.05 2.05
C HIS A 123 15.45 -11.51 3.44
N ALA A 124 14.27 -10.91 3.57
CA ALA A 124 13.77 -10.45 4.84
C ALA A 124 13.42 -11.64 5.75
N ASN A 125 13.69 -11.51 7.05
CA ASN A 125 13.30 -12.53 8.02
C ASN A 125 11.77 -12.50 8.21
N PHE A 126 11.07 -13.35 7.46
CA PHE A 126 9.60 -13.45 7.46
C PHE A 126 9.01 -13.78 8.83
N THR A 127 9.76 -14.51 9.67
CA THR A 127 9.34 -14.87 11.02
C THR A 127 9.07 -13.64 11.90
N LYS A 128 9.75 -12.51 11.65
CA LYS A 128 9.60 -11.27 12.44
C LYS A 128 8.25 -10.56 12.29
N TYR A 129 7.43 -10.93 11.30
CA TYR A 129 6.13 -10.30 11.08
C TYR A 129 5.01 -10.89 11.96
N PHE A 130 5.30 -11.95 12.72
CA PHE A 130 4.38 -12.64 13.59
C PHE A 130 5.03 -12.95 14.95
N THR A 131 4.23 -13.11 15.99
CA THR A 131 4.71 -13.40 17.35
C THR A 131 5.20 -14.84 17.49
N ALA A 132 5.96 -15.11 18.55
CA ALA A 132 6.38 -16.48 18.87
C ALA A 132 5.17 -17.41 19.10
N SER A 133 4.09 -16.92 19.72
CA SER A 133 2.86 -17.69 19.94
C SER A 133 2.18 -18.09 18.63
N PHE A 134 2.20 -17.24 17.60
CA PHE A 134 1.72 -17.59 16.27
C PHE A 134 2.47 -18.79 15.70
N TRP A 135 3.81 -18.79 15.78
CA TRP A 135 4.65 -19.84 15.20
C TRP A 135 4.53 -21.18 15.95
N LEU A 136 4.37 -21.13 17.28
CA LEU A 136 4.15 -22.33 18.11
C LEU A 136 2.76 -22.96 17.89
N ASN A 137 1.78 -22.20 17.42
CA ASN A 137 0.44 -22.71 17.16
C ASN A 137 0.30 -23.24 15.72
N LEU A 138 0.29 -24.56 15.57
CA LEU A 138 0.16 -25.23 14.26
C LEU A 138 -1.11 -24.85 13.48
N LYS A 139 -2.21 -24.46 14.16
CA LYS A 139 -3.42 -23.98 13.48
C LYS A 139 -3.19 -22.65 12.76
N PHE A 140 -2.28 -21.83 13.28
CA PHE A 140 -1.95 -20.54 12.69
C PHE A 140 -0.79 -20.67 11.71
N SER A 141 0.36 -21.20 12.14
CA SER A 141 1.54 -21.34 11.28
C SER A 141 1.30 -22.26 10.09
N GLY A 142 0.41 -23.24 10.22
CA GLY A 142 -0.03 -24.12 9.13
C GLY A 142 -0.65 -23.39 7.93
N THR A 143 -1.07 -22.11 8.07
CA THR A 143 -1.51 -21.29 6.93
C THR A 143 -0.45 -21.15 5.85
N PHE A 144 0.84 -21.23 6.22
CA PHE A 144 1.98 -21.12 5.31
C PHE A 144 2.49 -22.46 4.80
N SER A 145 1.92 -23.59 5.23
CA SER A 145 2.35 -24.92 4.80
C SER A 145 2.33 -25.06 3.28
N GLY A 146 3.44 -25.53 2.70
CA GLY A 146 3.60 -25.71 1.26
C GLY A 146 3.75 -24.39 0.46
N ARG A 147 3.82 -23.23 1.12
CA ARG A 147 4.04 -21.94 0.48
C ARG A 147 5.50 -21.51 0.61
N LYS A 148 6.06 -20.97 -0.47
CA LYS A 148 7.31 -20.20 -0.41
C LYS A 148 6.97 -18.77 0.03
N SER A 149 6.69 -18.59 1.31
CA SER A 149 6.22 -17.32 1.87
C SER A 149 7.37 -16.31 1.95
N CYS A 150 7.24 -15.21 1.22
CA CYS A 150 8.15 -14.07 1.27
C CYS A 150 7.42 -12.83 1.77
N TYR A 151 8.17 -11.91 2.39
CA TYR A 151 7.67 -10.58 2.67
C TYR A 151 7.47 -9.81 1.36
N PHE A 152 6.36 -9.08 1.27
CA PHE A 152 6.16 -8.06 0.25
C PHE A 152 5.58 -6.83 0.94
N ASN A 153 5.96 -5.65 0.47
CA ASN A 153 5.38 -4.41 0.94
C ASN A 153 4.01 -4.21 0.28
N THR A 154 3.00 -3.78 1.05
CA THR A 154 1.62 -3.59 0.58
C THR A 154 1.33 -2.18 0.05
N GLY A 155 2.33 -1.33 -0.09
CA GLY A 155 2.16 0.04 -0.57
C GLY A 155 2.18 0.19 -2.10
N VAL A 156 2.58 -0.87 -2.82
CA VAL A 156 2.49 -0.93 -4.28
C VAL A 156 2.02 -2.31 -4.68
N MET A 157 0.82 -2.41 -5.28
CA MET A 157 0.25 -3.69 -5.70
C MET A 157 -0.53 -3.55 -7.00
N VAL A 158 -0.45 -4.57 -7.87
CA VAL A 158 -1.42 -4.76 -8.96
C VAL A 158 -2.44 -5.80 -8.50
N ILE A 159 -3.73 -5.48 -8.58
CA ILE A 159 -4.80 -6.30 -7.97
C ILE A 159 -5.84 -6.63 -9.03
N ASP A 160 -6.15 -7.93 -9.18
CA ASP A 160 -7.31 -8.43 -9.92
C ASP A 160 -8.54 -8.42 -9.00
N LEU A 161 -9.34 -7.36 -9.09
CA LEU A 161 -10.55 -7.19 -8.26
C LEU A 161 -11.65 -8.18 -8.65
N ALA A 162 -11.70 -8.66 -9.89
CA ALA A 162 -12.67 -9.66 -10.28
C ALA A 162 -12.42 -11.00 -9.56
N LYS A 163 -11.16 -11.47 -9.54
CA LYS A 163 -10.76 -12.60 -8.71
C LYS A 163 -10.92 -12.29 -7.23
N TRP A 164 -10.64 -11.05 -6.81
CA TRP A 164 -10.74 -10.67 -5.40
C TRP A 164 -12.15 -10.87 -4.86
N ARG A 165 -13.15 -10.32 -5.57
CA ARG A 165 -14.58 -10.45 -5.25
C ARG A 165 -15.03 -11.90 -5.29
N ARG A 166 -14.69 -12.64 -6.36
CA ARG A 166 -15.09 -14.04 -6.54
C ARG A 166 -14.59 -14.96 -5.42
N VAL A 167 -13.36 -14.74 -4.94
CA VAL A 167 -12.75 -15.56 -3.87
C VAL A 167 -13.12 -15.06 -2.47
N GLY A 168 -13.58 -13.80 -2.35
CA GLY A 168 -13.97 -13.19 -1.09
C GLY A 168 -12.79 -12.87 -0.19
N TYR A 169 -11.70 -12.30 -0.72
CA TYR A 169 -10.51 -12.03 0.10
C TYR A 169 -10.71 -10.99 1.19
N THR A 170 -11.63 -10.02 1.03
CA THR A 170 -11.99 -9.07 2.09
C THR A 170 -12.34 -9.83 3.38
N LYS A 171 -13.25 -10.82 3.29
CA LYS A 171 -13.66 -11.64 4.45
C LYS A 171 -12.55 -12.52 5.00
N ARG A 172 -11.63 -13.00 4.17
CA ARG A 172 -10.45 -13.75 4.64
C ARG A 172 -9.49 -12.86 5.44
N ILE A 173 -9.32 -11.61 5.01
CA ILE A 173 -8.51 -10.63 5.72
C ILE A 173 -9.17 -10.27 7.06
N GLU A 174 -10.47 -9.95 7.06
CA GLU A 174 -11.23 -9.65 8.28
C GLU A 174 -11.11 -10.77 9.32
N ARG A 175 -11.23 -12.04 8.90
CA ARG A 175 -11.07 -13.19 9.80
C ARG A 175 -9.72 -13.23 10.52
N TRP A 176 -8.63 -12.87 9.83
CA TRP A 176 -7.31 -12.78 10.47
C TRP A 176 -7.20 -11.58 11.42
N MET A 177 -7.90 -10.48 11.12
CA MET A 177 -7.99 -9.33 12.03
C MET A 177 -8.78 -9.68 13.29
N GLU A 178 -9.84 -10.50 13.19
CA GLU A 178 -10.58 -11.03 14.33
C GLU A 178 -9.71 -11.93 15.21
N ILE A 179 -8.95 -12.87 14.60
CA ILE A 179 -7.99 -13.73 15.33
C ILE A 179 -6.93 -12.88 16.03
N GLN A 180 -6.45 -11.81 15.39
CA GLN A 180 -5.49 -10.91 16.02
C GLN A 180 -6.05 -10.30 17.32
N LYS A 181 -7.35 -9.98 17.38
CA LYS A 181 -7.95 -9.39 18.60
C LYS A 181 -7.91 -10.34 19.78
N SER A 182 -8.15 -11.63 19.55
CA SER A 182 -8.16 -12.65 20.60
C SER A 182 -6.77 -13.17 20.95
N ASP A 183 -5.94 -13.46 19.94
CA ASP A 183 -4.72 -14.27 20.10
C ASP A 183 -3.42 -13.48 19.99
N ARG A 184 -3.47 -12.21 19.56
CA ARG A 184 -2.30 -11.31 19.43
C ARG A 184 -1.14 -11.96 18.67
N ILE A 185 -1.42 -12.38 17.44
CA ILE A 185 -0.52 -13.13 16.56
C ILE A 185 0.53 -12.27 15.82
N TYR A 186 0.44 -10.94 15.88
CA TYR A 186 1.43 -9.99 15.37
C TYR A 186 1.39 -8.65 16.12
N GLU A 187 2.41 -7.81 15.93
CA GLU A 187 2.53 -6.49 16.60
C GLU A 187 2.35 -5.29 15.63
N LEU A 188 2.37 -5.56 14.32
CA LEU A 188 2.24 -4.56 13.27
C LEU A 188 0.77 -4.19 12.99
N GLY A 189 0.56 -3.21 12.09
CA GLY A 189 -0.76 -2.75 11.68
C GLY A 189 -1.41 -3.62 10.60
N SER A 190 -1.76 -3.02 9.47
CA SER A 190 -2.53 -3.69 8.41
C SER A 190 -1.73 -4.61 7.48
N LEU A 191 -0.41 -4.75 7.65
CA LEU A 191 0.44 -5.59 6.80
C LEU A 191 0.28 -7.10 7.06
N PRO A 192 0.36 -7.62 8.31
CA PRO A 192 0.32 -9.07 8.54
C PRO A 192 -0.93 -9.79 8.02
N PRO A 193 -2.15 -9.23 8.07
CA PRO A 193 -3.31 -9.84 7.42
C PRO A 193 -3.12 -10.10 5.92
N PHE A 194 -2.45 -9.20 5.19
CA PHE A 194 -2.09 -9.44 3.79
C PHE A 194 -1.07 -10.57 3.65
N LEU A 195 -0.05 -10.61 4.50
CA LEU A 195 0.94 -11.68 4.47
C LEU A 195 0.28 -13.05 4.71
N LEU A 196 -0.62 -13.15 5.70
CA LEU A 196 -1.36 -14.39 6.01
C LEU A 196 -2.18 -14.89 4.82
N VAL A 197 -2.77 -13.97 4.06
CA VAL A 197 -3.62 -14.31 2.92
C VAL A 197 -2.82 -14.59 1.64
N PHE A 198 -1.77 -13.80 1.36
CA PHE A 198 -1.14 -13.76 0.04
C PHE A 198 0.33 -14.18 -0.02
N ALA A 199 1.07 -14.26 1.09
CA ALA A 199 2.49 -14.63 1.03
C ALA A 199 2.67 -16.02 0.38
N GLY A 200 3.57 -16.11 -0.60
CA GLY A 200 3.77 -17.29 -1.46
C GLY A 200 2.72 -17.48 -2.57
N HIS A 201 1.78 -16.55 -2.70
CA HIS A 201 0.73 -16.49 -3.72
C HIS A 201 0.66 -15.14 -4.43
N VAL A 202 1.76 -14.41 -4.43
CA VAL A 202 1.93 -13.12 -5.13
C VAL A 202 2.52 -13.37 -6.52
N ALA A 203 2.09 -12.62 -7.53
CA ALA A 203 2.77 -12.58 -8.81
C ALA A 203 4.02 -11.68 -8.68
N PRO A 204 5.19 -12.14 -9.12
CA PRO A 204 6.42 -11.39 -8.93
C PRO A 204 6.39 -10.10 -9.75
N ILE A 205 6.75 -8.98 -9.12
CA ILE A 205 7.00 -7.69 -9.77
C ILE A 205 8.45 -7.28 -9.51
N GLU A 206 9.10 -6.69 -10.51
CA GLU A 206 10.47 -6.17 -10.40
C GLU A 206 10.61 -5.18 -9.23
N HIS A 207 11.71 -5.26 -8.48
CA HIS A 207 11.96 -4.41 -7.31
C HIS A 207 12.02 -2.91 -7.63
N ARG A 208 12.28 -2.55 -8.89
CA ARG A 208 12.27 -1.14 -9.35
C ARG A 208 10.95 -0.42 -9.08
N TRP A 209 9.84 -1.17 -8.99
CA TRP A 209 8.50 -0.65 -8.73
C TRP A 209 8.21 -0.38 -7.26
N ASN A 210 9.13 -0.68 -6.34
CA ASN A 210 8.97 -0.33 -4.94
C ASN A 210 10.31 -0.18 -4.24
N GLN A 211 10.97 0.97 -4.39
CA GLN A 211 12.14 1.34 -3.57
C GLN A 211 11.67 1.76 -2.16
N HIS A 212 11.14 0.78 -1.41
CA HIS A 212 10.57 0.98 -0.08
C HIS A 212 11.65 1.11 1.01
N GLY A 213 11.24 1.68 2.14
CA GLY A 213 12.07 1.83 3.33
C GLY A 213 12.79 3.17 3.44
N LEU A 214 12.50 4.12 2.54
CA LEU A 214 13.11 5.46 2.57
C LEU A 214 12.68 6.28 3.80
N GLY A 215 11.55 5.88 4.42
CA GLY A 215 11.08 6.41 5.70
C GLY A 215 11.51 5.62 6.93
N GLY A 216 12.48 4.71 6.80
CA GLY A 216 13.04 3.92 7.91
C GLY A 216 13.75 4.76 8.99
N ASP A 217 14.01 4.11 10.13
CA ASP A 217 14.34 4.73 11.43
C ASP A 217 15.67 5.50 11.47
N ASN A 218 15.55 6.72 11.99
CA ASN A 218 16.57 7.72 12.28
C ASN A 218 17.18 7.56 13.69
N GLY A 219 17.00 6.42 14.38
CA GLY A 219 17.67 6.13 15.64
C GLY A 219 19.22 6.27 15.61
N ARG A 220 19.80 6.44 14.40
CA ARG A 220 21.19 6.85 14.18
C ARG A 220 21.37 7.89 13.05
N GLY A 221 20.30 8.58 12.62
CA GLY A 221 20.34 9.50 11.48
C GLY A 221 20.72 8.87 10.13
N SER A 222 20.59 7.54 9.97
CA SER A 222 21.01 6.87 8.74
C SER A 222 19.90 6.89 7.68
N CYS A 223 20.08 7.72 6.66
CA CYS A 223 19.28 7.67 5.45
C CYS A 223 19.51 6.35 4.71
N ARG A 224 18.41 5.67 4.33
CA ARG A 224 18.50 4.41 3.59
C ARG A 224 18.85 4.71 2.12
N ASN A 225 19.80 3.95 1.57
CA ASN A 225 20.08 3.94 0.14
C ASN A 225 19.02 3.16 -0.65
N LEU A 226 19.00 3.38 -1.96
CA LEU A 226 18.19 2.61 -2.89
C LEU A 226 18.65 1.15 -2.93
N HIS A 227 17.71 0.24 -3.22
CA HIS A 227 18.06 -1.14 -3.57
C HIS A 227 18.79 -1.15 -4.93
N PRO A 228 19.68 -2.12 -5.20
CA PRO A 228 20.38 -2.20 -6.48
C PRO A 228 19.44 -2.30 -7.68
N GLY A 229 19.85 -1.71 -8.81
CA GLY A 229 19.14 -1.76 -10.09
C GLY A 229 18.41 -0.47 -10.46
N SER A 230 17.62 -0.53 -11.53
CA SER A 230 16.81 0.59 -12.00
C SER A 230 15.74 1.01 -10.99
N VAL A 231 15.28 2.26 -11.09
CA VAL A 231 14.24 2.82 -10.22
C VAL A 231 13.08 3.32 -11.06
N SER A 232 11.88 2.84 -10.74
CA SER A 232 10.61 3.32 -11.32
C SER A 232 9.71 3.97 -10.28
N LEU A 233 9.91 3.65 -8.99
CA LEU A 233 9.10 4.17 -7.89
C LEU A 233 9.89 4.24 -6.59
N LEU A 234 9.87 5.40 -5.94
CA LEU A 234 10.47 5.71 -4.63
C LEU A 234 9.39 5.71 -3.55
N HIS A 235 9.61 5.05 -2.41
CA HIS A 235 8.58 4.90 -1.38
C HIS A 235 9.11 5.12 0.04
N TRP A 236 8.61 6.18 0.69
CA TRP A 236 8.93 6.58 2.07
C TRP A 236 8.15 5.79 3.12
N SER A 237 8.03 4.48 2.90
CA SER A 237 7.45 3.56 3.87
C SER A 237 8.23 3.62 5.18
N GLY A 238 7.53 3.80 6.30
CA GLY A 238 8.13 3.99 7.62
C GLY A 238 7.64 5.28 8.29
N SER A 239 8.31 5.71 9.35
CA SER A 239 7.92 6.88 10.15
C SER A 239 8.52 8.19 9.62
N GLY A 240 9.70 8.16 9.01
CA GLY A 240 10.37 9.34 8.50
C GLY A 240 9.78 9.81 7.17
N LYS A 241 8.97 10.87 7.20
CA LYS A 241 8.36 11.42 5.98
C LYS A 241 9.21 12.52 5.38
N PRO A 242 9.31 12.60 4.04
CA PRO A 242 10.21 13.54 3.38
C PRO A 242 9.81 14.99 3.68
N TRP A 243 8.51 15.33 3.62
CA TRP A 243 8.03 16.67 3.98
C TRP A 243 8.40 17.07 5.42
N LEU A 244 8.21 16.17 6.40
CA LEU A 244 8.61 16.45 7.79
C LEU A 244 10.12 16.67 7.95
N ARG A 245 10.94 15.90 7.23
CA ARG A 245 12.41 16.03 7.26
C ARG A 245 12.89 17.31 6.55
N ILE A 246 12.26 17.69 5.45
CA ILE A 246 12.52 18.95 4.74
C ILE A 246 12.14 20.15 5.64
N ASP A 247 10.94 20.15 6.20
CA ASP A 247 10.42 21.21 7.08
C ASP A 247 11.31 21.40 8.32
N SER A 248 11.81 20.30 8.88
CA SER A 248 12.73 20.30 10.03
C SER A 248 14.19 20.59 9.66
N LYS A 249 14.50 20.86 8.39
CA LYS A 249 15.86 21.11 7.88
C LYS A 249 16.84 19.97 8.16
N GLN A 250 16.33 18.74 8.23
CA GLN A 250 17.11 17.51 8.36
C GLN A 250 16.77 16.51 7.23
N PRO A 251 16.89 16.91 5.95
CA PRO A 251 16.54 16.03 4.84
C PRO A 251 17.56 14.90 4.68
N CYS A 252 17.06 13.72 4.32
CA CYS A 252 17.88 12.71 3.67
C CYS A 252 18.16 13.10 2.22
N PRO A 253 19.26 12.63 1.61
CA PRO A 253 19.61 12.96 0.22
C PRO A 253 18.47 12.71 -0.78
N LEU A 254 17.72 11.62 -0.60
CA LEU A 254 16.60 11.27 -1.47
C LEU A 254 15.36 12.13 -1.23
N ASP A 255 15.20 12.78 -0.07
CA ASP A 255 14.04 13.63 0.21
C ASP A 255 13.99 14.83 -0.75
N ALA A 256 15.13 15.26 -1.30
CA ALA A 256 15.18 16.27 -2.35
C ALA A 256 14.38 15.90 -3.62
N LEU A 257 14.16 14.60 -3.87
CA LEU A 257 13.32 14.13 -4.98
C LEU A 257 11.81 14.30 -4.69
N TRP A 258 11.43 14.47 -3.42
CA TRP A 258 10.05 14.82 -3.04
C TRP A 258 9.78 16.32 -3.20
N ALA A 259 10.77 17.17 -2.88
CA ALA A 259 10.60 18.61 -2.77
C ALA A 259 9.88 19.30 -3.95
N PRO A 260 10.13 18.95 -5.24
CA PRO A 260 9.41 19.56 -6.36
C PRO A 260 7.90 19.27 -6.39
N TYR A 261 7.46 18.24 -5.68
CA TYR A 261 6.06 17.81 -5.58
C TYR A 261 5.39 18.28 -4.29
N ASP A 262 6.12 19.00 -3.42
CA ASP A 262 5.53 19.62 -2.24
C ASP A 262 4.84 20.92 -2.64
N LEU A 263 3.52 20.87 -2.69
CA LEU A 263 2.67 21.99 -3.11
C LEU A 263 2.34 22.93 -1.95
N TYR A 264 2.78 22.60 -0.72
CA TYR A 264 2.70 23.49 0.42
C TYR A 264 3.83 24.52 0.33
N GLY A 265 3.59 25.59 -0.41
CA GLY A 265 4.57 26.67 -0.55
C GLY A 265 4.87 27.35 0.78
N HIS A 266 6.13 27.33 1.21
CA HIS A 266 6.64 28.42 2.03
C HIS A 266 6.68 29.66 1.14
N SER A 267 5.84 30.65 1.44
CA SER A 267 6.02 32.00 0.91
C SER A 267 7.45 32.42 1.24
N HIS A 268 8.29 32.54 0.22
CA HIS A 268 9.60 33.18 0.34
C HIS A 268 9.41 34.70 0.36
#